data_AF-A0A949EP85-F1
#
_entry.id   AF-A0A949EP85-F1
#
_cell.length_a   1.000
_cell.length_b   1.000
_cell.length_c   1.000
_cell.angle_alpha   90.00
_cell.angle_beta   90.00
_cell.angle_gamma   90.00
#
_symmetry.space_group_name_H-M   'P 1'
#
loop_
_entity.id
_entity.type
_entity.pdbx_description
1 polymer ?
#
loop_
_entity_poly.entity_id
_entity_poly.type
_entity_poly.pdbx_seq_one_letter_code
_entity_poly.pdbx_strand_id
1 'polypeptide(L)'
;MFCYQCQETAKGQGCTVKGVCGKEAVVAGYQDVLIYILKGIAVLAEKVKEKGDVDGKYTEYIKRALFTTITNANFDNAKIKVFINEGIALKKE
;
A
#
# COMPACT_ATOMS: atom_id res chain seq x y z
N MET A 1 -9.36 10.17 6.43
CA MET A 1 -8.90 9.55 5.16
C MET A 1 -8.85 10.61 4.08
N PHE A 2 -8.10 10.37 3.01
CA PHE A 2 -8.27 11.09 1.76
C PHE A 2 -7.99 10.10 0.62
N CYS A 3 -9.01 9.72 -0.14
CA CYS A 3 -8.85 8.74 -1.22
C CYS A 3 -9.60 9.21 -2.47
N TYR A 4 -8.89 9.26 -3.60
CA TYR A 4 -9.38 9.78 -4.89
C TYR A 4 -9.01 8.91 -6.10
N GLN A 5 -8.59 7.65 -5.87
CA GLN A 5 -7.99 6.83 -6.92
C GLN A 5 -8.99 6.27 -7.94
N CYS A 6 -10.29 6.33 -7.65
CA CYS A 6 -11.34 5.77 -8.50
C CYS A 6 -12.27 6.86 -9.01
N GLN A 7 -12.92 6.58 -10.14
CA GLN A 7 -13.83 7.50 -10.81
C GLN A 7 -15.02 7.91 -9.93
N GLU A 8 -15.49 7.01 -9.06
CA GLU A 8 -16.65 7.22 -8.17
C GLU A 8 -16.36 8.05 -6.92
N THR A 9 -15.17 8.67 -6.81
CA THR A 9 -14.82 9.43 -5.60
C THR A 9 -15.84 10.54 -5.27
N ALA A 10 -16.06 10.81 -3.99
CA ALA A 10 -17.07 11.76 -3.55
C ALA A 10 -16.90 13.13 -4.23
N LYS A 11 -18.00 13.62 -4.84
CA LYS A 11 -18.07 14.89 -5.58
C LYS A 11 -17.05 15.03 -6.72
N GLY A 12 -16.45 13.93 -7.20
CA GLY A 12 -15.35 13.98 -8.17
C GLY A 12 -14.07 14.62 -7.62
N GLN A 13 -13.91 14.72 -6.29
CA GLN A 13 -12.75 15.36 -5.65
C GLN A 13 -11.98 14.39 -4.75
N GLY A 14 -12.65 13.70 -3.83
CA GLY A 14 -11.98 12.92 -2.79
C GLY A 14 -12.91 12.45 -1.69
N CYS A 15 -12.80 11.19 -1.30
CA CYS A 15 -13.50 10.64 -0.13
C CYS A 15 -12.76 11.04 1.15
N THR A 16 -13.42 11.79 2.04
CA THR A 16 -12.80 12.35 3.27
C THR A 16 -13.30 11.72 4.57
N VAL A 17 -14.50 11.14 4.59
CA VAL A 17 -15.11 10.48 5.76
C VAL A 17 -15.18 8.97 5.58
N LYS A 18 -15.79 8.51 4.48
CA LYS A 18 -15.89 7.10 4.06
C LYS A 18 -15.83 7.04 2.53
N GLY A 19 -15.27 5.99 1.97
CA GLY A 19 -15.24 5.76 0.52
C GLY A 19 -16.63 5.47 -0.03
N VAL A 20 -16.94 5.98 -1.23
CA VAL A 20 -18.18 5.62 -1.97
C VAL A 20 -18.25 4.11 -2.21
N CYS A 21 -17.09 3.48 -2.45
CA CYS A 21 -16.94 2.03 -2.54
C CYS A 21 -17.11 1.26 -1.22
N GLY A 22 -17.48 1.92 -0.12
CA GLY A 22 -17.65 1.32 1.20
C GLY A 22 -16.38 1.25 2.06
N LYS A 23 -15.23 1.72 1.55
CA LYS A 23 -13.96 1.72 2.30
C LYS A 23 -14.04 2.60 3.55
N GLU A 24 -13.95 1.99 4.72
CA GLU A 24 -13.88 2.71 6.00
C GLU A 24 -12.59 3.53 6.13
N ALA A 25 -12.65 4.63 6.89
CA ALA A 25 -11.49 5.52 7.07
C ALA A 25 -10.26 4.81 7.65
N VAL A 26 -10.48 3.81 8.52
CA VAL A 26 -9.41 2.99 9.11
C VAL A 26 -8.72 2.11 8.08
N VAL A 27 -9.48 1.50 7.16
CA VAL A 27 -8.95 0.68 6.06
C VAL A 27 -8.13 1.57 5.13
N ALA A 28 -8.63 2.76 4.78
CA ALA A 28 -7.89 3.73 3.99
C ALA A 28 -6.58 4.14 4.67
N GLY A 29 -6.61 4.41 5.98
CA GLY A 29 -5.40 4.74 6.74
C GLY A 29 -4.35 3.62 6.75
N TYR A 30 -4.76 2.36 6.85
CA TYR A 30 -3.81 1.24 6.73
C TYR A 30 -3.26 1.07 5.32
N GLN A 31 -4.09 1.28 4.28
CA GLN A 31 -3.59 1.31 2.89
C GLN A 31 -2.57 2.44 2.69
N ASP A 32 -2.79 3.63 3.27
CA ASP A 32 -1.84 4.75 3.21
C ASP A 32 -0.50 4.41 3.90
N VAL A 33 -0.55 3.79 5.08
CA VAL A 33 0.65 3.30 5.79
C VAL A 33 1.40 2.26 4.97
N LEU A 34 0.68 1.31 4.35
CA LEU A 34 1.29 0.30 3.49
C LEU A 34 2.02 0.95 2.31
N ILE A 35 1.39 1.90 1.60
CA ILE A 35 2.04 2.65 0.52
C ILE A 35 3.29 3.40 1.01
N TYR A 36 3.23 4.01 2.21
CA TYR A 36 4.40 4.68 2.79
C TYR A 36 5.58 3.71 3.02
N ILE A 37 5.30 2.51 3.53
CA ILE A 37 6.32 1.47 3.71
C ILE A 37 6.91 1.03 2.36
N LEU A 38 6.07 0.82 1.34
CA LEU A 38 6.51 0.43 0.00
C LEU A 38 7.43 1.47 -0.65
N LYS A 39 7.16 2.76 -0.45
CA LYS A 39 8.08 3.84 -0.88
C LYS A 39 9.44 3.70 -0.19
N GLY A 40 9.46 3.37 1.10
CA GLY A 40 10.69 3.11 1.84
C GLY A 40 11.47 1.91 1.29
N ILE A 41 10.78 0.82 0.94
CA ILE A 41 11.40 -0.36 0.31
C ILE A 41 11.97 0.02 -1.06
N ALA A 42 11.25 0.80 -1.87
CA ALA A 42 11.73 1.23 -3.18
C ALA A 42 13.05 2.02 -3.10
N VAL A 43 13.17 2.95 -2.14
CA VAL A 43 14.42 3.71 -1.90
C VAL A 43 15.59 2.78 -1.52
N LEU A 44 15.33 1.74 -0.72
CA LEU A 44 16.36 0.76 -0.36
C LEU A 44 16.73 -0.12 -1.57
N ALA A 45 15.74 -0.54 -2.34
CA ALA A 45 15.94 -1.36 -3.55
C ALA A 45 16.79 -0.62 -4.59
N GLU A 46 16.62 0.69 -4.78
CA GLU A 46 17.48 1.49 -5.66
C GLU A 46 18.95 1.45 -5.22
N LYS A 47 19.23 1.57 -3.92
CA LYS A 47 20.60 1.48 -3.38
C LYS A 47 21.23 0.09 -3.51
N VAL A 48 20.42 -0.96 -3.38
CA VAL A 48 20.88 -2.34 -3.59
C VAL A 48 21.19 -2.55 -5.07
N LYS A 49 20.36 -1.99 -5.97
CA LYS A 49 20.55 -2.07 -7.42
C LYS A 49 21.90 -1.53 -7.88
N GLU A 50 22.42 -0.50 -7.23
CA GLU A 50 23.76 0.06 -7.50
C GLU A 50 24.90 -0.93 -7.18
N LYS A 51 24.65 -1.91 -6.31
CA LYS A 51 25.65 -2.90 -5.87
C LYS A 51 25.47 -4.29 -6.52
N GLY A 52 24.42 -4.48 -7.30
CA GLY A 52 24.03 -5.76 -7.90
C GLY A 52 22.52 -5.84 -8.12
N ASP A 53 21.98 -7.01 -8.41
CA ASP A 53 20.54 -7.15 -8.62
C ASP A 53 19.74 -7.16 -7.32
N VAL A 54 18.53 -6.59 -7.38
CA VAL A 54 17.55 -6.68 -6.29
C VAL A 54 16.92 -8.07 -6.30
N ASP A 55 16.91 -8.73 -5.15
CA ASP A 55 16.25 -10.03 -4.99
C ASP A 55 14.78 -9.95 -5.43
N GLY A 56 14.36 -10.89 -6.29
CA GLY A 56 13.01 -10.98 -6.83
C GLY A 56 11.91 -11.03 -5.76
N LYS A 57 12.22 -11.47 -4.53
CA LYS A 57 11.28 -11.47 -3.40
C LYS A 57 10.74 -10.07 -3.09
N TYR A 58 11.57 -9.02 -3.22
CA TYR A 58 11.13 -7.64 -2.96
C TYR A 58 10.15 -7.17 -4.02
N THR A 59 10.44 -7.47 -5.29
CA THR A 59 9.55 -7.16 -6.42
C THR A 59 8.21 -7.87 -6.28
N GLU A 60 8.22 -9.16 -5.92
CA GLU A 60 6.99 -9.93 -5.71
C GLU A 60 6.16 -9.38 -4.56
N TYR A 61 6.81 -9.08 -3.43
CA TYR A 61 6.15 -8.46 -2.29
C TYR A 61 5.52 -7.11 -2.65
N ILE A 62 6.25 -6.22 -3.34
CA ILE A 62 5.74 -4.90 -3.75
C ILE A 62 4.49 -5.04 -4.62
N LYS A 63 4.50 -5.95 -5.62
CA LYS A 63 3.32 -6.18 -6.48
C LYS A 63 2.09 -6.60 -5.66
N ARG A 64 2.24 -7.57 -4.76
CA ARG A 64 1.14 -8.07 -3.91
C ARG A 64 0.60 -6.99 -2.97
N ALA A 65 1.50 -6.21 -2.38
CA ALA A 65 1.14 -5.13 -1.47
C ALA A 65 0.43 -3.97 -2.21
N LEU A 66 0.89 -3.59 -3.40
CA LEU A 66 0.19 -2.61 -4.25
C LEU A 66 -1.20 -3.10 -4.68
N PHE A 67 -1.33 -4.37 -5.05
CA PHE A 67 -2.62 -4.93 -5.44
C PHE A 67 -3.64 -4.83 -4.30
N THR A 68 -3.20 -5.02 -3.06
CA THR A 68 -4.03 -4.93 -1.85
C THR A 68 -4.65 -3.53 -1.65
N THR A 69 -4.11 -2.48 -2.28
CA THR A 69 -4.61 -1.10 -2.14
C THR A 69 -5.51 -0.64 -3.29
N ILE A 70 -5.69 -1.46 -4.33
CA ILE A 70 -6.58 -1.15 -5.45
C ILE A 70 -8.05 -1.13 -4.98
N THR A 71 -8.87 -0.33 -5.67
CA THR A 71 -10.31 -0.21 -5.39
C THR A 71 -10.98 -1.59 -5.43
N ASN A 72 -11.77 -1.89 -4.40
CA ASN A 72 -12.49 -3.16 -4.22
C ASN A 72 -11.60 -4.42 -4.10
N ALA A 73 -10.30 -4.28 -3.88
CA ALA A 73 -9.40 -5.44 -3.72
C ALA A 73 -9.42 -6.04 -2.31
N ASN A 74 -9.30 -5.22 -1.27
CA ASN A 74 -9.24 -5.71 0.11
C ASN A 74 -9.72 -4.67 1.13
N PHE A 75 -10.66 -5.08 1.99
CA PHE A 75 -11.23 -4.28 3.07
C PHE A 75 -10.90 -4.83 4.48
N ASP A 76 -10.13 -5.91 4.56
CA ASP A 76 -9.80 -6.60 5.82
C ASP A 76 -8.59 -5.94 6.50
N ASN A 77 -8.87 -5.25 7.61
CA ASN A 77 -7.85 -4.57 8.40
C ASN A 77 -6.74 -5.51 8.90
N ALA A 78 -7.07 -6.75 9.29
CA ALA A 78 -6.09 -7.69 9.83
C ALA A 78 -5.12 -8.13 8.72
N LYS A 79 -5.63 -8.42 7.53
CA LYS A 79 -4.80 -8.78 6.37
C LYS A 79 -3.89 -7.63 5.93
N ILE A 80 -4.38 -6.39 5.91
CA ILE A 80 -3.55 -5.23 5.55
C ILE A 80 -2.44 -5.03 6.60
N LYS A 81 -2.72 -5.23 7.89
CA LYS A 81 -1.70 -5.19 8.95
C LYS A 81 -0.61 -6.25 8.79
N VAL A 82 -0.94 -7.44 8.28
CA VAL A 82 0.06 -8.46 7.96
C VAL A 82 1.04 -7.93 6.92
N PHE A 83 0.56 -7.37 5.81
CA PHE A 83 1.43 -6.71 4.82
C PHE A 83 2.26 -5.58 5.46
N ILE A 84 1.67 -4.72 6.27
CA ILE A 84 2.42 -3.66 6.97
C ILE A 84 3.61 -4.23 7.77
N ASN A 85 3.37 -5.28 8.56
CA ASN A 85 4.41 -5.90 9.38
C ASN A 85 5.48 -6.60 8.55
N GLU A 86 5.09 -7.32 7.49
CA GLU A 86 6.02 -7.94 6.53
C GLU A 86 6.90 -6.88 5.87
N GLY A 87 6.33 -5.76 5.42
CA GLY A 87 7.09 -4.67 4.81
C GLY A 87 8.05 -3.98 5.79
N ILE A 88 7.68 -3.85 7.07
CA ILE A 88 8.59 -3.35 8.11
C ILE A 88 9.76 -4.32 8.33
N ALA A 89 9.51 -5.63 8.29
CA ALA A 89 10.56 -6.63 8.43
C ALA A 89 11.53 -6.59 7.22
N LEU A 90 11.00 -6.56 6.00
CA LEU A 90 11.79 -6.48 4.78
C LEU A 90 12.70 -5.25 4.69
N LYS A 91 12.31 -4.13 5.30
CA LYS A 91 13.16 -2.92 5.36
C LYS A 91 14.39 -3.07 6.26
N LYS A 92 14.46 -4.09 7.10
CA LYS A 92 15.56 -4.32 8.06
C LYS A 92 16.60 -5.33 7.55
N GLU A 93 16.30 -6.00 6.44
CA GLU A 93 17.23 -6.87 5.72
C GLU A 93 18.20 -6.05 4.88
#